data_AF-A0A921IKG7-F1
#
_entry.id   AF-A0A921IKG7-F1
#
_cell.length_a   1.000
_cell.length_b   1.000
_cell.length_c   1.000
_cell.angle_alpha   90.00
_cell.angle_beta   90.00
_cell.angle_gamma   90.00
#
_symmetry.space_group_name_H-M   'P 1'
#
loop_
_entity.id
_entity.type
_entity.pdbx_description
1 polymer ?
#
loop_
_entity_poly.entity_id
_entity_poly.type
_entity_poly.pdbx_seq_one_letter_code
_entity_poly.pdbx_strand_id
1 'polypeptide(L)'
;MQLYKNGKWAAQILSQRQEDGLWGNFHTLSRPVPGKKYTTEQAIRRLYYLGYTAQDEVISIVVRRMEEAVRGERKIDSYREKTHDWPLFEQLMLSAWIRVFEPQNQTALEVAYQWAQLVEKSFLAGRYSEEADKAAFVQWKGRKPRSSFETGFGMFYHAALLPGVLTPKTEEKFL
;
A
#
# COMPACT_ATOMS: atom_id res chain seq x y z
N MET A 1 6.58 -13.25 16.44
CA MET A 1 6.74 -11.78 16.47
C MET A 1 6.85 -11.35 17.92
N GLN A 2 7.86 -10.58 18.29
CA GLN A 2 8.11 -10.19 19.68
C GLN A 2 7.17 -9.02 20.03
N LEU A 3 6.41 -9.14 21.13
CA LEU A 3 5.34 -8.20 21.49
C LEU A 3 5.93 -6.98 22.22
N TYR A 4 6.26 -5.93 21.46
CA TYR A 4 6.77 -4.66 21.99
C TYR A 4 5.70 -3.57 22.05
N LYS A 5 4.42 -3.98 22.04
CA LYS A 5 3.26 -3.07 22.00
C LYS A 5 3.25 -2.02 23.11
N ASN A 6 3.80 -2.36 24.27
CA ASN A 6 3.84 -1.50 25.46
C ASN A 6 5.22 -0.82 25.66
N GLY A 7 6.11 -0.92 24.67
CA GLY A 7 7.44 -0.33 24.74
C GLY A 7 7.44 1.19 24.56
N LYS A 8 8.53 1.84 24.98
CA LYS A 8 8.78 3.28 24.81
C LYS A 8 8.48 3.78 23.39
N TRP A 9 8.85 3.02 22.37
CA TRP A 9 8.66 3.40 20.97
C TRP A 9 7.20 3.39 20.54
N ALA A 10 6.40 2.43 21.00
CA ALA A 10 4.97 2.40 20.75
C ALA A 10 4.31 3.63 21.40
N ALA A 11 4.61 3.88 22.68
CA ALA A 11 4.08 5.04 23.40
C ALA A 11 4.39 6.37 22.69
N GLN A 12 5.62 6.56 22.20
CA GLN A 12 6.03 7.77 21.47
C GLN A 12 5.33 7.93 20.11
N ILE A 13 5.00 6.83 19.43
CA ILE A 13 4.21 6.89 18.18
C ILE A 13 2.77 7.28 18.53
N LEU A 14 2.16 6.57 19.47
CA LEU A 14 0.77 6.79 19.87
C LEU A 14 0.52 8.21 20.41
N SER A 15 1.47 8.80 21.13
CA SER A 15 1.33 10.16 21.68
C SER A 15 1.28 11.27 20.62
N GLN A 16 1.59 10.96 19.36
CA GLN A 16 1.56 11.91 18.24
C GLN A 16 0.32 11.75 17.35
N ARG A 17 -0.58 10.82 17.70
CA ARG A 17 -1.82 10.57 16.97
C ARG A 17 -2.77 11.76 17.11
N GLN A 18 -3.43 12.12 16.03
CA GLN A 18 -4.40 13.22 15.98
C GLN A 18 -5.82 12.70 16.30
N GLU A 19 -6.76 13.62 16.52
CA GLU A 19 -8.16 13.31 16.86
C GLU A 19 -8.88 12.53 15.76
N ASP A 20 -8.46 12.68 14.51
CA ASP A 20 -9.00 11.93 13.37
C ASP A 20 -8.51 10.46 13.31
N GLY A 21 -7.64 10.07 14.24
CA GLY A 21 -7.08 8.73 14.37
C GLY A 21 -5.84 8.48 13.51
N LEU A 22 -5.31 9.48 12.81
CA LEU A 22 -4.14 9.40 11.92
C LEU A 22 -2.93 10.16 12.51
N TRP A 23 -1.82 10.22 11.76
CA TRP A 23 -0.63 11.01 12.13
C TRP A 23 -0.40 12.24 11.24
N GLY A 24 -1.43 12.66 10.50
CA GLY A 24 -1.36 13.71 9.49
C GLY A 24 -1.35 13.11 8.09
N ASN A 25 -0.54 13.66 7.18
CA ASN A 25 -0.43 13.12 5.82
C ASN A 25 -0.10 11.62 5.87
N PHE A 26 -0.70 10.86 4.97
CA PHE A 26 -0.51 9.44 4.87
C PHE A 26 0.92 9.11 4.44
N HIS A 27 1.35 9.73 3.34
CA HIS A 27 2.66 9.55 2.74
C HIS A 27 3.29 10.89 2.37
N THR A 28 4.62 10.97 2.44
CA THR A 28 5.42 12.05 1.83
C THR A 28 6.74 11.47 1.34
N LEU A 29 7.29 12.01 0.24
CA LEU A 29 8.65 11.68 -0.21
C LEU A 29 9.66 12.05 0.89
N SER A 30 10.40 11.06 1.34
CA SER A 30 11.06 11.14 2.64
C SER A 30 12.27 12.09 2.67
N ARG A 31 12.31 12.95 3.69
CA ARG A 31 13.45 12.95 4.61
C ARG A 31 12.87 12.79 6.03
N PRO A 32 13.06 11.64 6.69
CA PRO A 32 12.75 11.52 8.11
C PRO A 32 13.80 12.37 8.83
N VAL A 33 13.43 13.59 9.21
CA VAL A 33 14.30 14.48 9.97
C VAL A 33 14.00 14.31 11.45
N PRO A 34 15.01 14.18 12.34
CA PRO A 34 14.80 14.20 13.77
C PRO A 34 13.90 15.38 14.20
N GLY A 35 12.90 15.11 15.02
CA GLY A 35 11.95 16.12 15.52
C GLY A 35 10.73 16.38 14.63
N LYS A 36 10.59 15.74 13.47
CA LYS A 36 9.35 15.82 12.66
C LYS A 36 8.31 14.79 13.09
N LYS A 37 7.03 15.17 12.99
CA LYS A 37 5.87 14.29 13.20
C LYS A 37 5.89 13.14 12.18
N TYR A 38 5.40 11.98 12.59
CA TYR A 38 5.22 10.83 11.71
C TYR A 38 4.23 11.14 10.59
N THR A 39 4.42 10.53 9.42
CA THR A 39 3.28 10.29 8.51
C THR A 39 2.48 9.08 9.00
N THR A 40 1.23 8.96 8.59
CA THR A 40 0.39 7.80 8.97
C THR A 40 1.04 6.49 8.53
N GLU A 41 1.61 6.42 7.32
CA GLU A 41 2.33 5.24 6.85
C GLU A 41 3.52 4.89 7.76
N GLN A 42 4.33 5.88 8.13
CA GLN A 42 5.49 5.65 9.00
C GLN A 42 5.08 5.13 10.37
N ALA A 43 3.98 5.67 10.92
CA ALA A 43 3.44 5.23 12.20
C ALA A 43 2.96 3.78 12.12
N ILE A 44 2.07 3.44 11.17
CA ILE A 44 1.51 2.08 11.07
C ILE A 44 2.57 1.04 10.71
N ARG A 45 3.55 1.39 9.87
CA ARG A 45 4.68 0.49 9.56
C ARG A 45 5.47 0.13 10.82
N ARG A 46 5.77 1.11 11.66
CA ARG A 46 6.50 0.88 12.92
C ARG A 46 5.65 0.10 13.92
N LEU A 47 4.38 0.44 14.05
CA LEU A 47 3.45 -0.28 14.93
C LEU A 47 3.33 -1.76 14.52
N TYR A 48 3.24 -2.05 13.22
CA TYR A 48 3.25 -3.41 12.68
C TYR A 48 4.46 -4.21 13.20
N TYR A 49 5.69 -3.67 13.06
CA TYR A 49 6.90 -4.33 13.57
C TYR A 49 6.97 -4.43 15.09
N LEU A 50 6.29 -3.55 15.82
CA LEU A 50 6.15 -3.62 17.28
C LEU A 50 5.07 -4.61 17.75
N GLY A 51 4.36 -5.22 16.79
CA GLY A 51 3.44 -6.31 17.00
C GLY A 51 1.97 -5.92 16.93
N TYR A 52 1.64 -4.69 16.54
CA TYR A 52 0.25 -4.27 16.33
C TYR A 52 -0.36 -4.96 15.10
N THR A 53 -1.67 -5.22 15.21
CA THR A 53 -2.48 -6.02 14.29
C THR A 53 -3.79 -5.30 14.02
N ALA A 54 -4.56 -5.75 13.01
CA ALA A 54 -5.87 -5.18 12.70
C ALA A 54 -6.86 -5.21 13.88
N GLN A 55 -6.67 -6.12 14.84
CA GLN A 55 -7.51 -6.24 16.04
C GLN A 55 -7.24 -5.13 17.07
N ASP A 56 -6.10 -4.45 16.99
CA ASP A 56 -5.83 -3.31 17.85
C ASP A 56 -6.63 -2.10 17.36
N GLU A 57 -7.42 -1.48 18.23
CA GLU A 57 -8.31 -0.37 17.87
C GLU A 57 -7.59 0.73 17.08
N VAL A 58 -6.37 1.08 17.49
CA VAL A 58 -5.52 2.07 16.81
C VAL A 58 -5.30 1.74 15.33
N ILE A 59 -5.09 0.48 14.97
CA ILE A 59 -4.88 0.03 13.60
C ILE A 59 -6.21 -0.10 12.87
N SER A 60 -7.23 -0.67 13.53
CA SER A 60 -8.56 -0.86 12.92
C SER A 60 -9.14 0.45 12.39
N ILE A 61 -8.95 1.56 13.12
CA ILE A 61 -9.39 2.89 12.70
C ILE A 61 -8.65 3.32 11.42
N VAL A 62 -7.33 3.11 11.35
CA VAL A 62 -6.56 3.50 10.16
C VAL A 62 -6.96 2.63 8.96
N VAL A 63 -7.13 1.32 9.15
CA VAL A 63 -7.58 0.39 8.09
C VAL A 63 -8.93 0.85 7.52
N ARG A 64 -9.91 1.13 8.38
CA ARG A 64 -11.22 1.64 7.94
C ARG A 64 -11.09 2.94 7.13
N ARG A 65 -10.25 3.87 7.59
CA ARG A 65 -10.00 5.15 6.87
C ARG A 65 -9.35 4.90 5.50
N MET A 66 -8.47 3.91 5.38
CA MET A 66 -7.89 3.51 4.10
C MET A 66 -8.93 2.89 3.17
N GLU A 67 -9.83 2.03 3.68
CA GLU A 67 -10.90 1.43 2.88
C GLU A 67 -11.89 2.48 2.36
N GLU A 68 -12.34 3.39 3.22
CA GLU A 68 -13.19 4.54 2.84
C GLU A 68 -12.54 5.35 1.70
N ALA A 69 -11.22 5.52 1.74
CA ALA A 69 -10.47 6.23 0.70
C ALA A 69 -10.35 5.44 -0.61
N VAL A 70 -10.07 4.14 -0.54
CA VAL A 70 -10.01 3.27 -1.73
C VAL A 70 -11.36 3.21 -2.43
N ARG A 71 -12.46 3.16 -1.67
CA ARG A 71 -13.85 3.22 -2.18
C ARG A 71 -14.27 4.60 -2.70
N GLY A 72 -13.48 5.64 -2.44
CA GLY A 72 -13.80 7.03 -2.80
C GLY A 72 -14.86 7.68 -1.91
N GLU A 73 -15.22 7.06 -0.78
CA GLU A 73 -16.21 7.57 0.18
C GLU A 73 -15.65 8.75 0.98
N ARG A 74 -14.35 8.72 1.29
CA ARG A 74 -13.68 9.79 2.02
C ARG A 74 -12.20 9.82 1.71
N LYS A 75 -11.66 10.99 1.39
CA LYS A 75 -10.21 11.16 1.20
C LYS A 75 -9.42 10.75 2.45
N ILE A 76 -8.26 10.13 2.24
CA ILE A 76 -7.36 9.76 3.33
C ILE A 76 -6.78 11.03 3.99
N ASP A 77 -6.36 11.99 3.17
CA ASP A 77 -5.89 13.32 3.58
C ASP A 77 -6.07 14.35 2.43
N SER A 78 -5.45 15.53 2.56
CA SER A 78 -5.48 16.60 1.55
C SER A 78 -4.21 16.66 0.68
N TYR A 79 -3.24 15.77 0.88
CA TYR A 79 -1.96 15.77 0.19
C TYR A 79 -2.08 15.10 -1.19
N ARG A 80 -1.38 15.67 -2.18
CA ARG A 80 -1.29 15.11 -3.55
C ARG A 80 0.05 15.43 -4.18
N GLU A 81 0.74 14.42 -4.70
CA GLU A 81 1.90 14.65 -5.55
C GLU A 81 1.46 15.00 -6.99
N LYS A 82 2.12 16.00 -7.60
CA LYS A 82 1.71 16.55 -8.92
C LYS A 82 2.25 15.76 -10.12
N THR A 83 3.32 15.01 -9.94
CA THR A 83 4.12 14.34 -10.98
C THR A 83 3.57 12.97 -11.35
N HIS A 84 2.90 12.32 -10.41
CA HIS A 84 2.36 10.98 -10.54
C HIS A 84 0.86 10.99 -10.80
N ASP A 85 0.31 9.91 -11.37
CA ASP A 85 -1.12 9.63 -11.29
C ASP A 85 -1.45 9.31 -9.82
N TRP A 86 -1.61 10.38 -9.03
CA TRP A 86 -1.78 10.29 -7.59
C TRP A 86 -2.97 9.42 -7.19
N PRO A 87 -4.16 9.52 -7.83
CA PRO A 87 -5.26 8.60 -7.54
C PRO A 87 -4.89 7.12 -7.69
N LEU A 88 -4.18 6.75 -8.76
CA LEU A 88 -3.75 5.36 -8.96
C LEU A 88 -2.71 4.92 -7.93
N PHE A 89 -1.75 5.79 -7.63
CA PHE A 89 -0.71 5.52 -6.64
C PHE A 89 -1.28 5.40 -5.22
N GLU A 90 -2.22 6.30 -4.85
CA GLU A 90 -2.92 6.28 -3.58
C GLU A 90 -3.70 4.96 -3.42
N GLN A 91 -4.47 4.53 -4.43
CA GLN A 91 -5.15 3.23 -4.39
C GLN A 91 -4.18 2.06 -4.19
N LEU A 92 -3.06 2.03 -4.92
CA LEU A 92 -2.04 0.99 -4.78
C LEU A 92 -1.45 0.97 -3.36
N MET A 93 -1.02 2.13 -2.85
CA MET A 93 -0.38 2.27 -1.55
C MET A 93 -1.33 1.91 -0.39
N LEU A 94 -2.56 2.43 -0.41
CA LEU A 94 -3.53 2.16 0.65
C LEU A 94 -3.95 0.69 0.64
N SER A 95 -4.23 0.12 -0.53
CA SER A 95 -4.61 -1.30 -0.65
C SER A 95 -3.49 -2.24 -0.19
N ALA A 96 -2.22 -1.91 -0.50
CA ALA A 96 -1.08 -2.68 -0.03
C ALA A 96 -1.02 -2.71 1.52
N TRP A 97 -1.18 -1.56 2.18
CA TRP A 97 -1.19 -1.50 3.64
C TRP A 97 -2.40 -2.17 4.27
N ILE A 98 -3.58 -2.07 3.65
CA ILE A 98 -4.75 -2.84 4.07
C ILE A 98 -4.42 -4.34 4.04
N ARG A 99 -3.86 -4.87 2.94
CA ARG A 99 -3.52 -6.29 2.83
C ARG A 99 -2.46 -6.76 3.82
N VAL A 100 -1.53 -5.88 4.23
CA VAL A 100 -0.55 -6.20 5.29
C VAL A 100 -1.22 -6.49 6.63
N PHE A 101 -2.28 -5.75 6.98
CA PHE A 101 -3.02 -5.94 8.23
C PHE A 101 -4.17 -6.94 8.11
N GLU A 102 -4.84 -6.95 6.97
CA GLU A 102 -6.02 -7.75 6.65
C GLU A 102 -5.89 -8.36 5.24
N PRO A 103 -5.20 -9.51 5.10
CA PRO A 103 -4.90 -10.09 3.78
C PRO A 103 -6.12 -10.44 2.92
N GLN A 104 -7.28 -10.63 3.57
CA GLN A 104 -8.57 -11.03 2.98
C GLN A 104 -9.57 -9.87 2.88
N ASN A 105 -9.13 -8.63 3.09
CA ASN A 105 -9.98 -7.45 2.96
C ASN A 105 -10.46 -7.31 1.51
N GLN A 106 -11.78 -7.29 1.29
CA GLN A 106 -12.36 -7.35 -0.05
C GLN A 106 -12.07 -6.10 -0.89
N THR A 107 -12.12 -4.92 -0.29
CA THR A 107 -11.81 -3.66 -0.98
C THR A 107 -10.37 -3.66 -1.50
N ALA A 108 -9.41 -4.14 -0.70
CA ALA A 108 -8.03 -4.24 -1.14
C ALA A 108 -7.79 -5.39 -2.13
N LEU A 109 -8.54 -6.50 -2.01
CA LEU A 109 -8.47 -7.62 -2.95
C LEU A 109 -8.95 -7.23 -4.35
N GLU A 110 -9.99 -6.41 -4.48
CA GLU A 110 -10.44 -5.89 -5.78
C GLU A 110 -9.31 -5.16 -6.51
N VAL A 111 -8.58 -4.29 -5.80
CA VAL A 111 -7.40 -3.60 -6.34
C VAL A 111 -6.29 -4.61 -6.65
N ALA A 112 -6.06 -5.58 -5.77
CA ALA A 112 -5.04 -6.61 -5.97
C ALA A 112 -5.28 -7.44 -7.24
N TYR A 113 -6.52 -7.85 -7.51
CA TYR A 113 -6.87 -8.61 -8.72
C TYR A 113 -6.70 -7.79 -10.00
N GLN A 114 -6.93 -6.48 -9.96
CA GLN A 114 -6.65 -5.61 -11.11
C GLN A 114 -5.14 -5.59 -11.42
N TRP A 115 -4.30 -5.42 -10.41
CA TRP A 115 -2.84 -5.48 -10.57
C TRP A 115 -2.34 -6.87 -10.95
N ALA A 116 -2.94 -7.93 -10.39
CA ALA A 116 -2.62 -9.31 -10.72
C ALA A 116 -2.78 -9.60 -12.22
N GLN A 117 -3.82 -9.07 -12.86
CA GLN A 117 -4.01 -9.23 -14.31
C GLN A 117 -2.85 -8.66 -15.13
N LEU A 118 -2.24 -7.55 -14.70
CA LEU A 118 -1.07 -6.97 -15.37
C LEU A 118 0.15 -7.86 -15.17
N VAL A 119 0.39 -8.28 -13.93
CA VAL A 119 1.51 -9.16 -13.59
C VAL A 119 1.41 -10.47 -14.36
N GLU A 120 0.27 -11.14 -14.35
CA GLU A 120 0.05 -12.38 -15.10
C GLU A 120 0.37 -12.22 -16.60
N LYS A 121 -0.08 -11.12 -17.21
CA LYS A 121 0.23 -10.81 -18.62
C LYS A 121 1.73 -10.59 -18.84
N SER A 122 2.39 -9.88 -17.94
CA SER A 122 3.83 -9.60 -18.03
C SER A 122 4.70 -10.85 -17.82
N PHE A 123 4.18 -11.90 -17.20
CA PHE A 123 4.87 -13.17 -16.91
C PHE A 123 4.42 -14.35 -17.78
N LEU A 124 3.59 -14.14 -18.83
CA LEU A 124 3.06 -15.22 -19.69
C LEU A 124 4.16 -16.14 -20.25
N ALA A 125 5.31 -15.59 -20.63
CA ALA A 125 6.46 -16.34 -21.12
C ALA A 125 7.27 -17.05 -20.02
N GLY A 126 6.78 -17.03 -18.77
CA GLY A 126 7.46 -17.58 -17.61
C GLY A 126 8.63 -16.73 -17.09
N ARG A 127 8.72 -15.46 -17.48
CA ARG A 127 9.64 -14.44 -16.94
C ARG A 127 9.02 -13.07 -17.18
N TYR A 128 9.41 -12.08 -16.39
CA TYR A 128 8.98 -10.70 -16.60
C TYR A 128 9.36 -10.21 -18.01
N SER A 129 8.40 -9.56 -18.68
CA SER A 129 8.58 -8.87 -19.95
C SER A 129 8.08 -7.44 -19.82
N GLU A 130 8.99 -6.49 -19.93
CA GLU A 130 8.68 -5.05 -19.86
C GLU A 130 7.75 -4.62 -21.01
N GLU A 131 7.89 -5.22 -22.19
CA GLU A 131 7.00 -4.96 -23.32
C GLU A 131 5.57 -5.42 -23.02
N ALA A 132 5.41 -6.63 -22.49
CA ALA A 132 4.11 -7.19 -22.15
C ALA A 132 3.45 -6.44 -21.00
N ASP A 133 4.22 -6.01 -20.00
CA ASP A 133 3.75 -5.15 -18.91
C ASP A 133 3.22 -3.82 -19.43
N LYS A 134 4.02 -3.09 -20.21
CA LYS A 134 3.59 -1.82 -20.82
C LYS A 134 2.36 -1.98 -21.69
N ALA A 135 2.27 -3.06 -22.48
CA ALA A 135 1.11 -3.36 -23.30
C ALA A 135 -0.14 -3.65 -22.44
N ALA A 136 0.00 -4.44 -21.38
CA ALA A 136 -1.07 -4.74 -20.43
C ALA A 136 -1.56 -3.49 -19.71
N PHE A 137 -0.65 -2.60 -19.29
CA PHE A 137 -0.99 -1.33 -18.69
C PHE A 137 -1.76 -0.42 -19.66
N VAL A 138 -1.31 -0.31 -20.91
CA VAL A 138 -2.03 0.45 -21.95
C VAL A 138 -3.43 -0.11 -22.18
N GLN A 139 -3.58 -1.43 -22.21
CA GLN A 139 -4.89 -2.06 -22.33
C GLN A 139 -5.80 -1.75 -21.14
N TRP A 140 -5.25 -1.72 -19.92
CA TRP A 140 -6.02 -1.44 -18.70
C TRP A 140 -6.40 0.03 -18.55
N LYS A 141 -5.45 0.95 -18.77
CA LYS A 141 -5.63 2.38 -18.49
C LYS A 141 -5.92 3.23 -19.72
N GLY A 142 -5.85 2.67 -20.92
CA GLY A 142 -6.03 3.40 -22.18
C GLY A 142 -4.93 4.44 -22.47
N ARG A 143 -3.82 4.40 -21.71
CA ARG A 143 -2.69 5.33 -21.84
C ARG A 143 -1.36 4.63 -21.55
N LYS A 144 -0.28 5.21 -22.06
CA LYS A 144 1.08 4.77 -21.70
C LYS A 144 1.36 5.06 -20.22
N PRO A 145 2.19 4.23 -19.56
CA PRO A 145 2.66 4.52 -18.22
C PRO A 145 3.51 5.80 -18.22
N ARG A 146 3.40 6.57 -17.13
CA ARG A 146 4.06 7.86 -16.90
C ARG A 146 5.10 7.79 -15.79
N SER A 147 5.10 6.72 -15.00
CA SER A 147 6.03 6.53 -13.89
C SER A 147 6.39 5.06 -13.70
N SER A 148 7.53 4.82 -13.07
CA SER A 148 8.01 3.49 -12.71
C SER A 148 7.14 2.80 -11.67
N PHE A 149 6.25 3.52 -10.96
CA PHE A 149 5.30 2.88 -10.06
C PHE A 149 4.21 2.13 -10.82
N GLU A 150 3.97 2.47 -12.09
CA GLU A 150 2.86 1.94 -12.89
C GLU A 150 3.20 0.62 -13.61
N THR A 151 4.48 0.24 -13.62
CA THR A 151 5.05 -0.92 -14.33
C THR A 151 6.26 -1.45 -13.57
N GLY A 152 6.82 -2.60 -13.96
CA GLY A 152 8.03 -3.20 -13.37
C GLY A 152 7.84 -3.82 -11.99
N PHE A 153 6.79 -3.43 -11.27
CA PHE A 153 6.35 -4.01 -10.00
C PHE A 153 7.40 -4.07 -8.87
N GLY A 154 8.55 -3.40 -9.00
CA GLY A 154 9.66 -3.47 -8.04
C GLY A 154 9.48 -2.65 -6.75
N MET A 155 8.29 -2.10 -6.51
CA MET A 155 8.01 -1.33 -5.29
C MET A 155 7.42 -2.21 -4.19
N PHE A 156 7.67 -1.82 -2.93
CA PHE A 156 7.06 -2.43 -1.75
C PHE A 156 5.54 -2.65 -1.89
N TYR A 157 4.82 -1.66 -2.43
CA TYR A 157 3.36 -1.76 -2.52
C TYR A 157 2.89 -2.92 -3.40
N HIS A 158 3.57 -3.21 -4.51
CA HIS A 158 3.22 -4.35 -5.35
C HIS A 158 3.49 -5.67 -4.62
N ALA A 159 4.67 -5.80 -4.03
CA ALA A 159 5.08 -6.99 -3.28
C ALA A 159 4.16 -7.26 -2.07
N ALA A 160 3.63 -6.22 -1.43
CA ALA A 160 2.67 -6.36 -0.34
C ALA A 160 1.23 -6.59 -0.84
N LEU A 161 0.86 -6.06 -2.00
CA LEU A 161 -0.49 -6.14 -2.55
C LEU A 161 -0.80 -7.47 -3.25
N LEU A 162 0.18 -8.19 -3.78
CA LEU A 162 -0.05 -9.33 -4.68
C LEU A 162 0.02 -10.76 -4.09
N PRO A 163 0.52 -11.02 -2.86
CA PRO A 163 0.59 -12.38 -2.34
C PRO A 163 -0.78 -13.09 -2.31
N GLY A 164 -0.85 -14.32 -2.81
CA GLY A 164 -2.05 -15.16 -2.84
C GLY A 164 -3.13 -14.76 -3.85
N VAL A 165 -2.90 -13.77 -4.72
CA VAL A 165 -3.82 -13.43 -5.83
C VAL A 165 -3.25 -13.71 -7.22
N LEU A 166 -2.00 -14.16 -7.28
CA LEU A 166 -1.35 -14.62 -8.51
C LEU A 166 -1.51 -16.14 -8.63
N THR A 167 -1.38 -16.67 -9.84
CA THR A 167 -1.22 -18.10 -10.05
C THR A 167 0.09 -18.57 -9.39
N PRO A 168 0.15 -19.79 -8.84
CA PRO A 168 1.36 -20.27 -8.15
C PRO A 168 2.65 -20.14 -8.98
N LYS A 169 2.55 -20.38 -10.30
CA LYS A 169 3.67 -20.27 -11.25
C LYS A 169 4.17 -18.83 -11.43
N THR A 170 3.26 -17.87 -11.45
CA THR A 170 3.61 -16.45 -11.58
C THR A 170 4.11 -15.92 -10.24
N GLU A 171 3.46 -16.29 -9.13
CA GLU A 171 3.82 -15.89 -7.78
C GLU A 171 5.25 -16.29 -7.41
N GLU A 172 5.64 -17.54 -7.68
CA GLU A 172 7.00 -18.06 -7.44
C GLU A 172 8.09 -17.25 -8.16
N LYS A 173 7.76 -16.65 -9.29
CA LYS A 173 8.71 -15.86 -10.11
C LYS A 173 8.69 -14.38 -9.79
N PHE A 174 7.65 -13.94 -9.10
CA PHE A 174 7.39 -12.57 -8.78
C PHE A 174 7.92 -12.19 -7.38
N LEU A 175 7.68 -13.05 -6.38
CA LEU A 175 8.08 -12.86 -4.97
C LEU A 175 9.43 -13.49 -4.66
#